data_AF-A0A7W5FSF6-F1
#
_entry.id   AF-A0A7W5FSF6-F1
#
_cell.length_a   1.000
_cell.length_b   1.000
_cell.length_c   1.000
_cell.angle_alpha   90.00
_cell.angle_beta   90.00
_cell.angle_gamma   90.00
#
_symmetry.space_group_name_H-M   'P 1'
#
loop_
_entity.id
_entity.type
_entity.pdbx_description
1 polymer ?
#
loop_
_entity_poly.entity_id
_entity_poly.type
_entity_poly.pdbx_seq_one_letter_code
_entity_poly.pdbx_strand_id
1 'polypeptide(L)'
;MIREVERRLAAAGLPSYAWYDTLWGLESGPDGTRRMHELADALAIERYNLTRLVDRLEQEGLVTRARSAEDGRAAYASITKEGRALRKKMWKVYESTVAELFLKQFSAGEQAGLAEGLDRAIDAVKASTGQ
;
A
#
# COMPACT_ATOMS: atom_id res chain seq x y z
N MET A 1 -3.95 -11.02 11.61
CA MET A 1 -4.53 -10.39 10.41
C MET A 1 -3.63 -10.55 9.19
N ILE A 2 -2.46 -9.90 9.10
CA ILE A 2 -1.59 -9.97 7.90
C ILE A 2 -1.18 -11.41 7.54
N ARG A 3 -0.84 -12.28 8.49
CA ARG A 3 -0.53 -13.69 8.20
C ARG A 3 -1.68 -14.45 7.51
N GLU A 4 -2.92 -14.10 7.85
CA GLU A 4 -4.10 -14.74 7.25
C GLU A 4 -4.40 -14.17 5.86
N VAL A 5 -4.17 -12.87 5.67
CA VAL A 5 -4.17 -12.25 4.33
C VAL A 5 -3.14 -12.95 3.43
N GLU A 6 -1.90 -13.12 3.90
CA GLU A 6 -0.84 -13.82 3.16
C GLU A 6 -1.25 -15.24 2.77
N ARG A 7 -1.84 -16.00 3.71
CA ARG A 7 -2.34 -17.35 3.45
C ARG A 7 -3.42 -17.37 2.37
N ARG A 8 -4.38 -16.44 2.42
CA ARG A 8 -5.49 -16.35 1.45
C ARG A 8 -5.03 -15.84 0.09
N LEU A 9 -4.07 -14.91 0.03
CA LEU A 9 -3.44 -14.48 -1.22
C LEU A 9 -2.73 -15.66 -1.90
N ALA A 10 -1.93 -16.42 -1.14
CA ALA A 10 -1.25 -17.61 -1.66
C ALA A 10 -2.24 -18.66 -2.19
N ALA A 11 -3.33 -18.93 -1.45
CA ALA A 11 -4.38 -19.85 -1.89
C ALA A 11 -5.10 -19.39 -3.17
N ALA A 12 -5.15 -18.09 -3.43
CA ALA A 12 -5.71 -17.50 -4.65
C ALA A 12 -4.67 -17.38 -5.79
N GLY A 13 -3.46 -17.89 -5.62
CA GLY A 13 -2.37 -17.77 -6.59
C GLY A 13 -1.89 -16.33 -6.79
N LEU A 14 -2.00 -15.50 -5.75
CA LEU A 14 -1.58 -14.10 -5.78
C LEU A 14 -0.22 -13.91 -5.07
N PRO A 15 0.52 -12.85 -5.43
CA PRO A 15 1.78 -12.52 -4.75
C PRO A 15 1.59 -12.18 -3.27
N SER A 16 2.71 -12.09 -2.53
CA SER A 16 2.72 -11.73 -1.11
C SER A 16 2.08 -10.37 -0.85
N TYR A 17 1.57 -10.15 0.37
CA TYR A 17 0.98 -8.88 0.82
C TYR A 17 1.88 -7.67 0.54
N ALA A 18 3.21 -7.81 0.64
CA ALA A 18 4.15 -6.73 0.36
C ALA A 18 3.99 -6.11 -1.05
N TRP A 19 3.57 -6.91 -2.05
CA TRP A 19 3.29 -6.39 -3.40
C TRP A 19 2.05 -5.51 -3.40
N TYR A 20 0.98 -5.94 -2.73
CA TYR A 20 -0.22 -5.14 -2.56
C TYR A 20 0.11 -3.81 -1.88
N ASP A 21 0.85 -3.88 -0.76
CA ASP A 21 1.19 -2.71 0.05
C ASP A 21 2.03 -1.71 -0.76
N THR A 22 3.03 -2.18 -1.50
CA THR A 22 3.89 -1.33 -2.35
C THR A 22 3.11 -0.68 -3.49
N LEU A 23 2.27 -1.46 -4.19
CA LEU A 23 1.44 -0.94 -5.28
C LEU A 23 0.41 0.07 -4.76
N TRP A 24 -0.17 -0.16 -3.58
CA TRP A 24 -1.05 0.81 -2.92
C TRP A 24 -0.30 2.08 -2.51
N GLY A 25 0.90 1.94 -1.93
CA GLY A 25 1.75 3.07 -1.56
C GLY A 25 2.03 3.99 -2.74
N LEU A 26 2.32 3.42 -3.92
CA LEU A 26 2.44 4.17 -5.16
C LEU A 26 1.12 4.78 -5.62
N GLU A 27 0.05 3.99 -5.73
CA GLU A 27 -1.25 4.44 -6.24
C GLU A 27 -1.87 5.57 -5.39
N SER A 28 -1.63 5.57 -4.08
CA SER A 28 -2.08 6.62 -3.17
C SER A 28 -1.29 7.94 -3.29
N GLY A 29 -0.15 7.93 -3.98
CA GLY A 29 0.64 9.12 -4.26
C GLY A 29 0.10 9.94 -5.43
N PRO A 30 0.53 11.20 -5.59
CA PRO A 30 0.20 12.02 -6.76
C PRO A 30 0.53 11.27 -8.05
N ASP A 31 -0.42 11.20 -8.98
CA ASP A 31 -0.30 10.50 -10.27
C ASP A 31 0.14 9.03 -10.19
N GLY A 32 -0.04 8.39 -9.03
CA GLY A 32 0.45 7.03 -8.79
C GLY A 32 1.98 6.93 -8.73
N THR A 33 2.65 8.02 -8.35
CA THR A 33 4.10 8.16 -8.36
C THR A 33 4.61 8.66 -7.02
N ARG A 34 5.75 8.12 -6.57
CA ARG A 34 6.48 8.61 -5.38
C ARG A 34 7.98 8.51 -5.59
N ARG A 35 8.74 9.34 -4.88
CA ARG A 35 10.18 9.08 -4.69
C ARG A 35 10.35 7.83 -3.84
N MET A 36 11.41 7.05 -4.06
CA MET A 36 11.63 5.81 -3.28
C MET A 36 11.67 6.04 -1.76
N HIS A 37 12.17 7.17 -1.27
CA HIS A 37 12.17 7.47 0.17
C HIS A 37 10.77 7.81 0.68
N GLU A 38 9.97 8.59 -0.06
CA GLU A 38 8.58 8.89 0.27
C GLU A 38 7.71 7.63 0.24
N LEU A 39 7.97 6.71 -0.69
CA LEU A 39 7.32 5.41 -0.72
C LEU A 39 7.68 4.59 0.53
N ALA A 40 8.94 4.63 0.96
CA ALA A 40 9.36 3.97 2.20
C ALA A 40 8.74 4.60 3.45
N ASP A 41 8.52 5.92 3.45
CA ASP A 41 7.85 6.63 4.56
C ASP A 41 6.34 6.36 4.57
N ALA A 42 5.72 6.22 3.40
CA ALA A 42 4.29 5.94 3.24
C ALA A 42 3.91 4.50 3.64
N LEU A 43 4.86 3.57 3.58
CA LEU A 43 4.66 2.18 3.98
C LEU A 43 5.16 2.01 5.42
N ALA A 44 4.34 1.43 6.29
CA ALA A 44 4.79 1.05 7.65
C ALA A 44 5.73 -0.18 7.64
N ILE A 45 6.48 -0.37 6.56
CA ILE A 45 7.41 -1.48 6.32
C ILE A 45 8.83 -0.97 6.55
N GLU A 46 9.69 -1.80 7.15
CA GLU A 46 11.10 -1.47 7.27
C GLU A 46 11.76 -1.26 5.90
N ARG A 47 12.44 -0.10 5.76
CA ARG A 47 13.02 0.42 4.51
C ARG A 47 13.96 -0.55 3.78
N TYR A 48 14.52 -1.55 4.46
CA TYR A 48 15.63 -2.39 3.98
C TYR A 48 15.26 -3.32 2.80
N ASN A 49 13.98 -3.57 2.52
CA ASN A 49 13.54 -4.47 1.43
C ASN A 49 12.81 -3.78 0.26
N LEU A 50 12.55 -2.48 0.35
CA LEU A 50 11.71 -1.79 -0.66
C LEU A 50 12.37 -1.76 -2.05
N THR A 51 13.68 -1.48 -2.15
CA THR A 51 14.38 -1.41 -3.44
C THR A 51 14.28 -2.73 -4.21
N ARG A 52 14.59 -3.86 -3.55
CA ARG A 52 14.52 -5.19 -4.19
C ARG A 52 13.10 -5.55 -4.62
N LEU A 53 12.12 -5.15 -3.82
CA LEU A 53 10.72 -5.37 -4.14
C LEU A 53 10.28 -4.55 -5.35
N VAL A 54 10.65 -3.27 -5.40
CA VAL A 54 10.36 -2.39 -6.55
C VAL A 54 11.10 -2.88 -7.81
N ASP A 55 12.35 -3.33 -7.70
CA ASP A 55 13.09 -3.92 -8.82
C ASP A 55 12.34 -5.12 -9.41
N ARG A 56 11.78 -5.97 -8.55
CA ARG A 56 10.97 -7.11 -8.99
C ARG A 56 9.65 -6.68 -9.61
N LEU A 57 8.95 -5.70 -9.03
CA LEU A 57 7.72 -5.15 -9.61
C LEU A 57 7.98 -4.51 -10.98
N GLU A 58 9.13 -3.87 -11.17
CA GLU A 58 9.55 -3.32 -12.47
C GLU A 58 9.84 -4.42 -13.49
N GLN A 59 10.55 -5.49 -13.11
CA GLN A 59 10.77 -6.66 -13.96
C GLN A 59 9.47 -7.30 -14.44
N GLU A 60 8.43 -7.28 -13.61
CA GLU A 60 7.10 -7.81 -13.91
C GLU A 60 6.20 -6.80 -14.65
N GLY A 61 6.71 -5.60 -14.98
CA GLY A 61 5.97 -4.55 -15.70
C GLY A 61 4.87 -3.87 -14.87
N LEU A 62 4.89 -4.01 -13.54
CA LEU A 62 3.88 -3.47 -12.63
C LEU A 62 4.22 -2.05 -12.16
N VAL A 63 5.49 -1.66 -12.28
CA VAL A 63 6.04 -0.35 -11.90
C VAL A 63 7.05 0.08 -12.98
N THR A 64 7.21 1.37 -13.18
CA THR A 64 8.31 1.96 -13.98
C THR A 64 9.17 2.85 -13.09
N ARG A 65 10.50 2.83 -13.29
CA ARG A 65 11.40 3.76 -12.61
C ARG A 65 11.93 4.85 -13.54
N ALA A 66 12.04 6.06 -13.01
CA ALA A 66 12.67 7.19 -13.67
C ALA A 66 13.79 7.75 -12.79
N ARG A 67 14.94 8.09 -13.39
CA ARG A 67 16.05 8.74 -12.66
C ARG A 67 15.76 10.23 -12.49
N SER A 68 16.06 10.78 -11.31
CA SER A 68 16.15 12.22 -11.13
C SER A 68 17.30 12.78 -11.97
N ALA A 69 17.07 13.90 -12.65
CA ALA A 69 18.09 14.59 -13.45
C ALA A 69 19.22 15.19 -12.57
N GLU A 70 18.98 15.36 -11.27
CA GLU A 70 19.86 16.10 -10.35
C GLU A 70 20.85 15.20 -9.58
N ASP A 71 20.49 13.96 -9.24
CA ASP A 71 21.31 13.13 -8.34
C ASP A 71 21.72 11.76 -8.91
N GLY A 72 21.16 11.33 -10.04
CA GLY A 72 21.46 10.07 -10.73
C GLY A 72 21.24 8.79 -9.91
N ARG A 73 20.79 8.89 -8.64
CA ARG A 73 20.78 7.79 -7.66
C ARG A 73 19.45 7.67 -6.89
N ALA A 74 18.54 8.64 -6.94
CA ALA A 74 17.19 8.50 -6.41
C ALA A 74 16.14 8.51 -7.53
N ALA A 75 15.43 7.39 -7.61
CA ALA A 75 14.48 7.04 -8.63
C ALA A 75 13.07 7.38 -8.17
N TYR A 76 12.29 7.98 -9.05
CA TYR A 76 10.85 7.92 -8.94
C TYR A 76 10.41 6.50 -9.31
N ALA A 77 9.36 6.02 -8.65
CA ALA A 77 8.65 4.82 -9.05
C ALA A 77 7.20 5.21 -9.33
N SER A 78 6.66 4.71 -10.44
CA SER A 78 5.29 4.97 -10.88
C SER A 78 4.59 3.66 -11.13
N ILE A 79 3.39 3.49 -10.58
CA ILE A 79 2.58 2.28 -10.82
C ILE A 79 2.03 2.27 -12.25
N THR A 80 2.10 1.12 -12.92
CA THR A 80 1.55 0.93 -14.28
C THR A 80 0.05 0.61 -14.23
N LYS A 81 -0.58 0.46 -15.41
CA LYS A 81 -1.99 0.01 -15.47
C LYS A 81 -2.14 -1.43 -14.97
N GLU A 82 -1.16 -2.26 -15.29
CA GLU A 82 -1.04 -3.66 -14.91
C GLU A 82 -0.83 -3.78 -13.40
N GLY A 83 0.02 -2.91 -12.83
CA GLY A 83 0.19 -2.78 -11.38
C GLY A 83 -1.12 -2.46 -10.66
N ARG A 84 -1.90 -1.48 -11.17
CA ARG A 84 -3.22 -1.13 -10.61
C ARG A 84 -4.21 -2.30 -10.70
N ALA A 85 -4.22 -3.01 -11.82
CA ALA A 85 -5.07 -4.17 -12.01
C ALA A 85 -4.75 -5.29 -11.01
N LEU A 86 -3.48 -5.59 -10.80
CA LEU A 86 -3.03 -6.57 -9.81
C LEU A 86 -3.41 -6.13 -8.40
N ARG A 87 -3.13 -4.88 -8.02
CA ARG A 87 -3.49 -4.35 -6.70
C ARG A 87 -4.99 -4.46 -6.42
N LYS A 88 -5.84 -4.11 -7.40
CA LYS A 88 -7.30 -4.25 -7.28
C LYS A 88 -7.74 -5.71 -7.15
N LYS A 89 -7.04 -6.65 -7.79
CA LYS A 89 -7.29 -8.10 -7.61
C LYS A 89 -6.95 -8.55 -6.19
N MET A 90 -5.80 -8.12 -5.67
CA MET A 90 -5.36 -8.44 -4.30
C MET A 90 -6.25 -7.79 -3.23
N TRP A 91 -6.76 -6.58 -3.50
CA TRP A 91 -7.69 -5.87 -2.61
C TRP A 91 -8.92 -6.71 -2.26
N LYS A 92 -9.51 -7.43 -3.22
CA LYS A 92 -10.68 -8.29 -2.97
C LYS A 92 -10.42 -9.35 -1.89
N VAL A 93 -9.20 -9.89 -1.85
CA VAL A 93 -8.79 -10.87 -0.82
C VAL A 93 -8.51 -10.16 0.50
N TYR A 94 -7.82 -9.02 0.46
CA TYR A 94 -7.53 -8.23 1.65
C TYR A 94 -8.81 -7.74 2.35
N GLU A 95 -9.68 -7.06 1.62
CA GLU A 95 -10.93 -6.47 2.10
C GLU A 95 -11.85 -7.53 2.70
N SER A 96 -12.05 -8.65 2.01
CA SER A 96 -12.89 -9.73 2.54
C SER A 96 -12.33 -10.33 3.83
N THR A 97 -11.00 -10.44 3.95
CA THR A 97 -10.34 -10.95 5.16
C THR A 97 -10.48 -9.98 6.32
N VAL A 98 -10.31 -8.67 6.09
CA VAL A 98 -10.51 -7.63 7.11
C VAL A 98 -11.97 -7.55 7.52
N ALA A 99 -12.89 -7.59 6.56
CA ALA A 99 -14.31 -7.57 6.84
C ALA A 99 -14.73 -8.74 7.74
N GLU A 100 -14.24 -9.94 7.43
CA GLU A 100 -14.57 -11.16 8.17
C GLU A 100 -13.98 -11.20 9.58
N LEU A 101 -12.69 -10.87 9.73
CA LEU A 101 -11.96 -11.10 10.97
C LEU A 101 -11.92 -9.90 11.91
N PHE A 102 -12.26 -8.72 11.41
CA PHE A 102 -12.23 -7.48 12.18
C PHE A 102 -13.59 -6.79 12.19
N LEU A 103 -14.11 -6.36 11.03
CA LEU A 103 -15.31 -5.52 11.00
C LEU A 103 -16.58 -6.25 11.49
N LYS A 104 -16.75 -7.53 11.15
CA LYS A 104 -17.90 -8.34 11.60
C LYS A 104 -18.00 -8.52 13.12
N GLN A 105 -16.95 -8.18 13.88
CA GLN A 105 -16.98 -8.23 15.34
C GLN A 105 -17.67 -7.02 15.97
N PHE A 106 -17.99 -6.00 15.16
CA PHE A 106 -18.62 -4.75 15.59
C PHE A 106 -19.97 -4.59 14.91
N SER A 107 -20.95 -4.09 15.66
CA SER A 107 -22.22 -3.61 15.11
C SER A 107 -22.02 -2.42 14.17
N ALA A 108 -23.01 -2.11 13.35
CA ALA A 108 -22.93 -0.96 12.43
C ALA A 108 -22.70 0.38 13.16
N GLY A 109 -23.29 0.55 14.36
CA GLY A 109 -23.09 1.74 15.18
C GLY A 109 -21.67 1.85 15.73
N GLU A 110 -21.08 0.73 16.17
CA GLU A 110 -19.68 0.68 16.62
C GLU A 110 -18.70 0.93 15.48
N GLN A 111 -18.98 0.39 14.29
CA GLN A 111 -18.17 0.65 13.10
C GLN A 111 -18.17 2.14 12.72
N ALA A 112 -19.34 2.79 12.75
CA ALA A 112 -19.44 4.23 12.50
C ALA A 112 -18.66 5.05 13.54
N GLY A 113 -18.83 4.74 14.83
CA GLY A 113 -18.09 5.41 15.91
C GLY A 113 -16.57 5.21 15.81
N LEU A 114 -16.12 4.02 15.42
CA LEU A 114 -14.70 3.76 15.17
C LEU A 114 -14.16 4.59 14.00
N ALA A 115 -14.91 4.66 12.89
CA ALA A 115 -14.53 5.46 11.73
C ALA A 115 -14.38 6.94 12.09
N GLU A 116 -15.37 7.52 12.76
CA GLU A 116 -15.32 8.91 13.23
C GLU A 116 -14.14 9.18 14.17
N GLY A 117 -13.83 8.22 15.06
CA GLY A 117 -12.70 8.32 15.97
C GLY A 117 -11.36 8.29 15.25
N LEU A 118 -11.21 7.42 14.25
CA LEU A 118 -9.99 7.33 13.44
C LEU A 118 -9.80 8.58 12.57
N ASP A 119 -10.87 9.09 11.95
CA ASP A 119 -10.81 10.33 11.15
C ASP A 119 -10.33 11.50 12.01
N ARG A 120 -10.89 11.66 13.21
CA ARG A 120 -10.47 12.69 14.17
C ARG A 120 -9.01 12.55 14.58
N ALA A 121 -8.54 11.32 14.82
CA ALA A 121 -7.14 11.07 15.17
C ALA A 121 -6.20 11.40 14.00
N ILE A 122 -6.57 11.04 12.77
CA ILE A 122 -5.81 11.36 11.56
C ILE A 122 -5.73 12.88 11.38
N ASP A 123 -6.83 13.60 11.55
CA ASP A 123 -6.84 15.07 11.42
C ASP A 123 -5.99 15.75 12.50
N ALA A 124 -5.99 15.22 13.73
CA ALA A 124 -5.10 15.70 14.79
C ALA A 124 -3.61 15.49 14.46
N VAL A 125 -3.25 14.35 13.84
CA VAL A 125 -1.87 14.08 13.39
C VAL A 125 -1.46 15.00 12.23
N LYS A 126 -2.36 15.25 11.27
CA LYS A 126 -2.10 16.19 10.17
C LYS A 126 -1.87 17.61 10.71
N ALA A 127 -2.68 18.05 11.67
CA ALA A 127 -2.54 19.36 12.30
C ALA A 127 -1.23 19.51 13.11
N SER A 128 -0.72 18.44 13.71
CA SER A 128 0.55 18.47 14.46
C SER A 128 1.81 18.34 13.60
N THR A 129 1.66 17.86 12.36
CA THR A 129 2.78 17.62 11.41
C THR A 129 2.92 18.74 10.36
N GLY A 130 2.09 19.80 10.42
CA GLY A 130 2.15 20.90 9.45
C GLY A 130 3.54 21.56 9.38
N GLN A 131 4.14 21.81 8.21
CA GLN A 131 3.61 22.02 6.84
C GLN A 131 2.37 22.92 6.77
#